data_AF-Q4V5X4-F1
#
_entry.id   AF-Q4V5X4-F1
#
_cell.length_a   1.000
_cell.length_b   1.000
_cell.length_c   1.000
_cell.angle_alpha   90.00
_cell.angle_beta   90.00
_cell.angle_gamma   90.00
#
_symmetry.space_group_name_H-M   'P 1'
#
loop_
_entity.id
_entity.type
_entity.pdbx_description
1 polymer ?
#
loop_
_entity_poly.entity_id
_entity_poly.type
_entity_poly.pdbx_seq_one_letter_code
_entity_poly.pdbx_strand_id
1 'polypeptide(L)'
;MAKPHSDADASGLGYAYQLPSGGLLLRLKSSLSQFSDLFSDFSRYISPAYHHDRCERSVHMRLYSMHKREFVMVFLGFFTCFGLGIVIGLTGPPITSTSSLTAQQILANTSLAHSPTVLGKGPFAMKSPLTTTYSQQMWLIAKLVTDNNDDERYDKSFQVSVSIDGINEQHKPQSVLGSGVAHNRTRHLVCVRNDCEEFTVMHLGFLDYAHYIITVRFYGLESFHQKYNIRSITFYFKTYSPDFTQIEIWFRCIFLLFTFIVICWYAHTLRKYPIYDWSIEQRWLSVLLPLLLLYDSRCFTRIS
;
A
#
# COMPACT_ATOMS: atom_id res chain seq x y z
N MET A 1 -67.67 56.67 -24.64
CA MET A 1 -67.63 57.93 -23.85
C MET A 1 -66.33 57.92 -23.06
N ALA A 2 -65.45 58.88 -23.38
CA ALA A 2 -64.25 59.34 -22.65
C ALA A 2 -63.25 58.33 -22.04
N LYS A 3 -62.13 58.14 -22.77
CA LYS A 3 -60.73 58.08 -22.28
C LYS A 3 -60.28 59.53 -21.89
N PRO A 4 -59.00 59.84 -21.56
CA PRO A 4 -57.96 59.24 -20.72
C PRO A 4 -57.13 60.32 -19.92
N HIS A 5 -56.01 59.93 -19.32
CA HIS A 5 -54.75 60.72 -19.24
C HIS A 5 -53.61 59.66 -19.13
N SER A 6 -52.74 59.40 -20.13
CA SER A 6 -51.66 60.20 -20.78
C SER A 6 -50.49 60.48 -19.81
N ASP A 7 -49.20 60.42 -20.14
CA ASP A 7 -48.44 60.08 -21.36
C ASP A 7 -46.94 60.17 -20.98
N ALA A 8 -46.10 59.70 -21.91
CA ALA A 8 -44.77 60.25 -22.27
C ALA A 8 -43.51 59.44 -21.93
N ASP A 9 -43.14 58.63 -22.93
CA ASP A 9 -41.83 58.42 -23.57
C ASP A 9 -40.55 59.05 -22.99
N ALA A 10 -39.47 58.26 -23.01
CA ALA A 10 -38.17 58.72 -23.51
C ALA A 10 -37.34 57.55 -24.06
N SER A 11 -37.04 57.64 -25.34
CA SER A 11 -36.16 56.78 -26.13
C SER A 11 -34.67 57.04 -25.83
N GLY A 12 -33.82 56.03 -26.08
CA GLY A 12 -32.44 56.26 -26.55
C GLY A 12 -31.31 55.59 -25.75
N LEU A 13 -30.31 55.09 -26.49
CA LEU A 13 -29.01 54.53 -26.09
C LEU A 13 -29.06 53.02 -25.73
N GLY A 14 -28.79 52.07 -26.62
CA GLY A 14 -27.86 52.09 -27.75
C GLY A 14 -26.47 51.66 -27.30
N TYR A 15 -26.29 50.38 -26.95
CA TYR A 15 -25.00 49.70 -27.05
C TYR A 15 -25.21 48.24 -27.43
N ALA A 16 -25.07 47.97 -28.74
CA ALA A 16 -24.79 46.65 -29.24
C ALA A 16 -23.35 46.29 -28.85
N TYR A 17 -23.19 45.39 -27.87
CA TYR A 17 -21.93 44.67 -27.71
C TYR A 17 -22.00 43.41 -28.55
N GLN A 18 -21.60 43.54 -29.81
CA GLN A 18 -21.20 42.41 -30.63
C GLN A 18 -19.69 42.28 -30.47
N LEU A 19 -19.24 41.35 -29.63
CA LEU A 19 -17.88 40.83 -29.68
C LEU A 19 -17.90 39.29 -29.69
N PRO A 20 -16.96 38.68 -30.43
CA PRO A 20 -17.09 37.35 -31.01
C PRO A 20 -16.49 36.27 -30.12
N SER A 21 -16.67 35.01 -30.54
CA SER A 21 -15.94 33.84 -30.02
C SER A 21 -16.27 33.43 -28.59
N GLY A 22 -17.41 32.77 -28.41
CA GLY A 22 -17.78 32.11 -27.15
C GLY A 22 -18.48 30.75 -27.34
N GLY A 23 -18.20 30.04 -28.43
CA GLY A 23 -18.92 28.82 -28.80
C GLY A 23 -18.80 27.68 -27.78
N LEU A 24 -17.69 27.59 -27.04
CA LEU A 24 -17.50 26.56 -26.03
C LEU A 24 -18.13 26.94 -24.68
N LEU A 25 -17.99 28.20 -24.27
CA LEU A 25 -18.50 28.70 -22.99
C LEU A 25 -20.03 28.78 -22.98
N LEU A 26 -20.67 29.16 -24.09
CA LEU A 26 -22.13 29.15 -24.20
C LEU A 26 -22.69 27.72 -24.28
N ARG A 27 -21.98 26.80 -24.96
CA ARG A 27 -22.36 25.37 -24.95
C ARG A 27 -22.22 24.76 -23.56
N LEU A 28 -21.12 25.04 -22.85
CA LEU A 28 -20.95 24.66 -21.45
C LEU A 28 -22.02 25.26 -20.56
N LYS A 29 -22.39 26.54 -20.75
CA LYS A 29 -23.46 27.17 -19.98
C LYS A 29 -24.82 26.56 -20.29
N SER A 30 -25.09 26.20 -21.56
CA SER A 30 -26.33 25.52 -21.96
C SER A 30 -26.39 24.05 -21.50
N SER A 31 -25.25 23.36 -21.47
CA SER A 31 -25.17 22.00 -20.92
C SER A 31 -25.26 22.04 -19.41
N LEU A 32 -24.63 23.01 -18.74
CA LEU A 32 -24.77 23.22 -17.29
C LEU A 32 -26.18 23.61 -16.91
N SER A 33 -26.89 24.39 -17.74
CA SER A 33 -28.31 24.67 -17.51
C SER A 33 -29.17 23.43 -17.73
N GLN A 34 -28.89 22.61 -18.76
CA GLN A 34 -29.59 21.33 -18.95
C GLN A 34 -29.26 20.31 -17.84
N PHE A 35 -28.03 20.27 -17.34
CA PHE A 35 -27.67 19.45 -16.18
C PHE A 35 -28.31 20.00 -14.90
N SER A 36 -28.37 21.32 -14.73
CA SER A 36 -29.12 21.98 -13.65
C SER A 36 -30.60 21.62 -13.71
N ASP A 37 -31.21 21.60 -14.89
CA ASP A 37 -32.62 21.25 -15.07
C ASP A 37 -32.86 19.76 -14.84
N LEU A 38 -31.93 18.90 -15.29
CA LEU A 38 -31.96 17.47 -14.98
C LEU A 38 -31.76 17.21 -13.48
N PHE A 39 -30.84 17.91 -12.81
CA PHE A 39 -30.66 17.83 -11.35
C PHE A 39 -31.80 18.50 -10.59
N SER A 40 -32.46 19.50 -11.15
CA SER A 40 -33.68 20.12 -10.63
C SER A 40 -34.82 19.12 -10.68
N ASP A 41 -35.04 18.44 -11.81
CA ASP A 41 -36.05 17.39 -11.93
C ASP A 41 -35.70 16.14 -11.11
N PHE A 42 -34.41 15.79 -11.01
CA PHE A 42 -33.94 14.75 -10.10
C PHE A 42 -34.12 15.18 -8.64
N SER A 43 -33.88 16.44 -8.31
CA SER A 43 -34.15 17.00 -6.98
C SER A 43 -35.64 17.04 -6.71
N ARG A 44 -36.50 17.26 -7.70
CA ARG A 44 -37.96 17.18 -7.56
C ARG A 44 -38.43 15.74 -7.30
N TYR A 45 -37.69 14.75 -7.83
CA TYR A 45 -37.90 13.33 -7.53
C TYR A 45 -37.24 12.87 -6.21
N ILE A 46 -36.18 13.54 -5.74
CA ILE A 46 -35.54 13.27 -4.43
C ILE A 46 -36.29 13.99 -3.29
N SER A 47 -36.77 15.20 -3.54
CA SER A 47 -37.60 16.05 -2.68
C SER A 47 -38.92 16.39 -3.38
N PRO A 48 -39.93 15.50 -3.33
CA PRO A 48 -41.30 15.97 -3.50
C PRO A 48 -41.59 16.96 -2.37
N ALA A 49 -42.29 18.05 -2.68
CA ALA A 49 -42.80 19.01 -1.71
C ALA A 49 -43.81 18.32 -0.78
N TYR A 50 -43.28 17.61 0.21
CA TYR A 50 -43.98 16.99 1.33
C TYR A 50 -43.04 17.10 2.53
N HIS A 51 -42.72 18.35 2.86
CA HIS A 51 -42.04 18.73 4.08
C HIS A 51 -43.01 18.46 5.24
N HIS A 52 -42.76 17.38 5.98
CA HIS A 52 -42.68 17.32 7.45
C HIS A 52 -42.78 15.88 8.01
N ASP A 53 -43.27 14.89 7.25
CA ASP A 53 -43.45 13.52 7.78
C ASP A 53 -42.29 12.54 7.52
N ARG A 54 -41.29 12.91 6.70
CA ARG A 54 -40.19 11.97 6.34
C ARG A 54 -39.14 11.78 7.43
N CYS A 55 -38.95 12.77 8.32
CA CYS A 55 -38.01 12.66 9.43
C CYS A 55 -38.41 11.60 10.47
N GLU A 56 -39.69 11.19 10.48
CA GLU A 56 -40.22 10.23 11.44
C GLU A 56 -40.33 8.80 10.88
N ARG A 57 -40.05 8.61 9.58
CA ARG A 57 -40.13 7.28 8.92
C ARG A 57 -38.78 6.58 8.78
N SER A 58 -37.67 7.30 8.80
CA SER A 58 -36.35 6.66 8.79
C SER A 58 -36.10 5.96 10.12
N VAL A 59 -35.64 4.71 10.08
CA VAL A 59 -35.39 3.92 11.29
C VAL A 59 -34.45 4.67 12.22
N HIS A 60 -34.96 5.11 13.38
CA HIS A 60 -34.16 5.80 14.38
C HIS A 60 -32.94 4.97 14.77
N MET A 61 -31.76 5.54 14.58
CA MET A 61 -30.52 4.87 14.96
C MET A 61 -30.42 4.83 16.48
N ARG A 62 -29.98 3.69 17.02
CA ARG A 62 -29.85 3.47 18.47
C ARG A 62 -29.01 4.55 19.17
N LEU A 63 -28.09 5.19 18.43
CA LEU A 63 -27.29 6.31 18.91
C LEU A 63 -28.12 7.51 19.39
N TYR A 64 -29.27 7.79 18.75
CA TYR A 64 -30.14 8.91 19.09
C TYR A 64 -31.03 8.64 20.32
N SER A 65 -31.23 7.37 20.69
CA SER A 65 -32.01 6.97 21.86
C SER A 65 -31.16 6.58 23.07
N MET A 66 -29.83 6.62 22.95
CA MET A 66 -28.94 6.23 24.05
C MET A 66 -28.89 7.29 25.13
N HIS A 67 -28.93 6.85 26.39
CA HIS A 67 -28.76 7.75 27.52
C HIS A 67 -27.30 8.24 27.61
N LYS A 68 -27.07 9.42 28.18
CA LYS A 68 -25.72 10.01 28.33
C LYS A 68 -24.70 9.04 28.96
N ARG A 69 -25.14 8.22 29.91
CA ARG A 69 -24.31 7.19 30.57
C ARG A 69 -23.90 6.07 29.61
N GLU A 70 -24.81 5.60 28.76
CA GLU A 70 -24.53 4.54 27.77
C GLU A 70 -23.55 5.04 26.71
N PHE A 71 -23.76 6.27 26.24
CA PHE A 71 -22.86 6.93 25.30
C PHE A 71 -21.43 7.01 25.86
N VAL A 72 -21.26 7.52 27.09
CA VAL A 72 -19.93 7.60 27.73
C VAL A 72 -19.28 6.22 27.88
N MET A 73 -20.04 5.18 28.23
CA MET A 73 -19.53 3.81 28.35
C MET A 73 -18.99 3.26 27.02
N VAL A 74 -19.66 3.55 25.89
CA VAL A 74 -19.19 3.12 24.56
C VAL A 74 -17.86 3.80 24.20
N PHE A 75 -17.73 5.10 24.46
CA PHE A 75 -16.48 5.83 24.22
C PHE A 75 -15.34 5.33 25.11
N LEU A 76 -15.62 5.08 26.40
CA LEU A 76 -14.63 4.51 27.30
C LEU A 76 -14.17 3.12 26.84
N GLY A 77 -15.10 2.28 26.39
CA GLY A 77 -14.79 0.98 25.80
C GLY A 77 -13.91 1.09 24.55
N PHE A 78 -14.25 2.02 23.64
CA PHE A 78 -13.45 2.31 22.45
C PHE A 78 -12.02 2.71 22.79
N PHE A 79 -11.83 3.68 23.71
CA PHE A 79 -10.49 4.11 24.11
C PHE A 79 -9.71 3.02 24.83
N THR A 80 -10.39 2.16 25.60
CA THR A 80 -9.76 1.00 26.25
C THR A 80 -9.26 0.01 25.20
N CYS A 81 -10.10 -0.38 24.24
CA CYS A 81 -9.69 -1.28 23.15
C CYS A 81 -8.58 -0.67 22.28
N PHE A 82 -8.68 0.62 21.96
CA PHE A 82 -7.67 1.34 21.19
C PHE A 82 -6.32 1.40 21.93
N GLY A 83 -6.35 1.69 23.23
CA GLY A 83 -5.16 1.68 24.09
C GLY A 83 -4.51 0.29 24.15
N LEU A 84 -5.31 -0.77 24.32
CA LEU A 84 -4.81 -2.15 24.26
C LEU A 84 -4.15 -2.46 22.91
N GLY A 85 -4.74 -2.03 21.80
CA GLY A 85 -4.16 -2.20 20.46
C GLY A 85 -2.79 -1.53 20.31
N ILE A 86 -2.62 -0.32 20.84
CA ILE A 86 -1.33 0.38 20.84
C ILE A 86 -0.30 -0.38 21.68
N VAL A 87 -0.66 -0.80 22.90
CA VAL A 87 0.25 -1.52 23.80
C VAL A 87 0.74 -2.80 23.13
N ILE A 88 -0.17 -3.59 22.55
CA ILE A 88 0.17 -4.82 21.84
C ILE A 88 1.12 -4.54 20.67
N GLY A 89 0.89 -3.47 19.90
CA GLY A 89 1.76 -3.07 18.80
C GLY A 89 3.17 -2.68 19.25
N LEU A 90 3.30 -2.02 20.41
CA LEU A 90 4.60 -1.62 20.97
C LEU A 90 5.36 -2.78 21.62
N THR A 91 4.65 -3.71 22.28
CA THR A 91 5.25 -4.88 22.92
C THR A 91 5.44 -6.08 21.99
N GLY A 92 4.96 -5.97 20.74
CA GLY A 92 5.01 -7.04 19.76
C GLY A 92 6.44 -7.36 19.28
N PRO A 93 6.63 -8.54 18.66
CA PRO A 93 7.89 -8.89 18.02
C PRO A 93 8.19 -7.94 16.85
N PRO A 94 9.47 -7.80 16.46
CA PRO A 94 9.85 -6.94 15.36
C PRO A 94 9.21 -7.40 14.04
N ILE A 95 8.80 -6.44 13.21
CA ILE A 95 8.14 -6.68 11.92
C ILE A 95 9.07 -7.49 10.99
N THR A 96 10.35 -7.14 10.96
CA THR A 96 11.34 -7.73 10.04
C THR A 96 12.45 -8.44 10.79
N SER A 97 12.83 -9.63 10.33
CA SER A 97 14.05 -10.31 10.71
C SER A 97 15.15 -9.99 9.69
N THR A 98 16.38 -9.74 10.18
CA THR A 98 17.53 -9.43 9.32
C THR A 98 18.70 -10.33 9.68
N SER A 99 19.27 -11.01 8.67
CA SER A 99 20.52 -11.76 8.81
C SER A 99 21.58 -11.21 7.87
N SER A 100 22.77 -10.92 8.39
CA SER A 100 23.89 -10.36 7.62
C SER A 100 24.95 -11.42 7.31
N LEU A 101 25.46 -11.43 6.09
CA LEU A 101 26.60 -12.24 5.67
C LEU A 101 27.64 -11.34 4.98
N THR A 102 28.90 -11.46 5.40
CA THR A 102 29.99 -10.71 4.77
C THR A 102 30.59 -11.51 3.62
N ALA A 103 31.04 -10.85 2.56
CA ALA A 103 31.69 -11.47 1.41
C ALA A 103 32.87 -12.39 1.80
N GLN A 104 33.64 -12.01 2.82
CA GLN A 104 34.72 -12.84 3.36
C GLN A 104 34.22 -14.19 3.90
N GLN A 105 33.06 -14.21 4.57
CA GLN A 105 32.45 -15.44 5.08
C GLN A 105 31.90 -16.32 3.95
N ILE A 106 31.36 -15.69 2.90
CA ILE A 106 30.86 -16.39 1.71
C ILE A 106 32.03 -17.04 0.94
N LEU A 107 33.14 -16.32 0.81
CA LEU A 107 34.29 -16.75 0.03
C LEU A 107 35.27 -17.64 0.80
N ALA A 108 35.20 -17.70 2.13
CA ALA A 108 36.17 -18.41 2.99
C ALA A 108 36.44 -19.86 2.56
N ASN A 109 35.43 -20.55 2.03
CA ASN A 109 35.52 -21.95 1.61
C ASN A 109 35.87 -22.15 0.13
N THR A 110 36.20 -21.07 -0.59
CA THR A 110 36.49 -21.08 -2.02
C THR A 110 37.92 -20.63 -2.30
N SER A 111 38.53 -21.19 -3.35
CA SER A 111 39.86 -20.77 -3.83
C SER A 111 39.93 -19.30 -4.27
N LEU A 112 38.76 -18.65 -4.45
CA LEU A 112 38.63 -17.24 -4.82
C LEU A 112 38.87 -16.26 -3.65
N ALA A 113 38.97 -16.72 -2.41
CA ALA A 113 39.18 -15.84 -1.25
C ALA A 113 40.44 -14.96 -1.34
N HIS A 114 41.48 -15.43 -2.02
CA HIS A 114 42.77 -14.74 -2.11
C HIS A 114 42.92 -13.84 -3.33
N SER A 115 41.94 -13.78 -4.23
CA SER A 115 42.05 -12.98 -5.44
C SER A 115 41.55 -11.55 -5.21
N PRO A 116 42.36 -10.51 -5.53
CA PRO A 116 42.01 -9.11 -5.27
C PRO A 116 40.80 -8.66 -6.08
N THR A 117 40.56 -9.22 -7.27
CA THR A 117 39.48 -8.77 -8.17
C THR A 117 38.10 -9.32 -7.81
N VAL A 118 38.00 -10.25 -6.86
CA VAL A 118 36.76 -10.99 -6.58
C VAL A 118 35.70 -10.09 -5.95
N LEU A 119 36.10 -9.11 -5.15
CA LEU A 119 35.17 -8.13 -4.58
C LEU A 119 34.49 -7.26 -5.65
N GLY A 120 35.17 -7.00 -6.77
CA GLY A 120 34.63 -6.21 -7.87
C GLY A 120 33.72 -6.96 -8.85
N LYS A 121 33.76 -8.31 -8.88
CA LYS A 121 33.07 -9.12 -9.92
C LYS A 121 32.17 -10.22 -9.37
N GLY A 122 32.48 -10.77 -8.19
CA GLY A 122 31.90 -12.01 -7.70
C GLY A 122 32.49 -13.25 -8.41
N PRO A 123 31.82 -14.41 -8.38
CA PRO A 123 30.45 -14.65 -7.92
C PRO A 123 30.31 -14.79 -6.40
N PHE A 124 29.22 -14.25 -5.85
CA PHE A 124 28.82 -14.46 -4.46
C PHE A 124 27.64 -15.43 -4.43
N ALA A 125 27.93 -16.70 -4.21
CA ALA A 125 26.91 -17.74 -4.04
C ALA A 125 26.62 -17.92 -2.55
N MET A 126 25.41 -17.59 -2.13
CA MET A 126 25.03 -17.63 -0.72
C MET A 126 23.70 -18.35 -0.54
N LYS A 127 23.59 -19.07 0.58
CA LYS A 127 22.36 -19.74 0.99
C LYS A 127 21.54 -18.80 1.86
N SER A 128 20.26 -18.68 1.58
CA SER A 128 19.33 -17.92 2.39
C SER A 128 19.16 -18.57 3.78
N PRO A 129 18.79 -17.78 4.80
CA PRO A 129 18.29 -18.35 6.05
C PRO A 129 17.05 -19.22 5.79
N LEU A 130 16.66 -20.02 6.79
CA LEU A 130 15.45 -20.83 6.72
C LEU A 130 14.24 -19.91 6.52
N THR A 131 13.60 -20.03 5.36
CA THR A 131 12.37 -19.31 5.02
C THR A 131 11.18 -20.23 5.22
N THR A 132 10.10 -19.69 5.78
CA THR A 132 8.81 -20.39 5.89
C THR A 132 7.74 -19.57 5.17
N THR A 133 6.56 -20.15 4.98
CA THR A 133 5.39 -19.45 4.42
C THR A 133 5.02 -18.19 5.22
N TYR A 134 5.39 -18.14 6.51
CA TYR A 134 5.17 -16.97 7.38
C TYR A 134 6.15 -15.81 7.15
N SER A 135 7.29 -16.05 6.48
CA SER A 135 8.24 -15.00 6.13
C SER A 135 7.75 -14.09 5.00
N GLN A 136 6.68 -14.51 4.28
CA GLN A 136 5.97 -13.85 3.18
C GLN A 136 6.84 -13.43 1.98
N GLN A 137 7.78 -12.50 2.18
CA GLN A 137 8.66 -11.94 1.17
C GLN A 137 10.11 -11.82 1.69
N MET A 138 11.05 -11.77 0.75
CA MET A 138 12.48 -11.67 1.04
C MET A 138 13.12 -10.56 0.20
N TRP A 139 13.91 -9.73 0.86
CA TRP A 139 14.80 -8.76 0.23
C TRP A 139 16.23 -9.13 0.47
N LEU A 140 17.03 -9.01 -0.58
CA LEU A 140 18.46 -9.07 -0.50
C LEU A 140 19.02 -7.67 -0.76
N ILE A 141 19.70 -7.13 0.23
CA ILE A 141 20.29 -5.79 0.21
C ILE A 141 21.80 -5.95 0.35
N ALA A 142 22.58 -5.19 -0.42
CA ALA A 142 24.03 -5.18 -0.31
C ALA A 142 24.49 -3.79 0.14
N LYS A 143 25.51 -3.77 1.01
CA LYS A 143 26.21 -2.59 1.46
C LYS A 143 27.70 -2.75 1.20
N LEU A 144 28.33 -1.74 0.62
CA LEU A 144 29.75 -1.74 0.30
C LEU A 144 30.48 -0.76 1.21
N VAL A 145 31.69 -1.12 1.60
CA VAL A 145 32.61 -0.25 2.32
C VAL A 145 33.89 -0.15 1.51
N THR A 146 34.31 1.06 1.21
CA THR A 146 35.54 1.38 0.45
C THR A 146 36.61 1.93 1.38
N ASP A 147 37.86 1.90 0.92
CA ASP A 147 39.00 2.51 1.60
C ASP A 147 39.33 3.86 0.93
N ASN A 148 38.38 4.79 1.01
CA ASN A 148 38.48 6.11 0.40
C ASN A 148 38.31 7.21 1.45
N ASN A 149 39.36 8.00 1.65
CA ASN A 149 39.36 9.09 2.62
C ASN A 149 38.88 10.43 2.05
N ASP A 150 38.56 10.48 0.75
CA ASP A 150 38.09 11.70 0.11
C ASP A 150 36.65 12.03 0.53
N ASP A 151 36.39 13.31 0.85
CA ASP A 151 35.06 13.83 1.21
C ASP A 151 34.11 13.96 -0.01
N GLU A 152 34.56 13.58 -1.20
CA GLU A 152 33.77 13.67 -2.41
C GLU A 152 32.66 12.61 -2.44
N ARG A 153 31.46 13.03 -2.86
CA ARG A 153 30.35 12.13 -3.16
C ARG A 153 30.52 11.62 -4.59
N TYR A 154 30.57 10.30 -4.76
CA TYR A 154 30.67 9.68 -6.07
C TYR A 154 29.46 8.78 -6.34
N ASP A 155 28.98 8.84 -7.59
CA ASP A 155 27.88 8.04 -8.12
C ASP A 155 28.40 7.18 -9.28
N LYS A 156 28.20 5.87 -9.17
CA LYS A 156 28.55 4.90 -10.22
C LYS A 156 27.37 4.00 -10.53
N SER A 157 26.97 3.96 -11.79
CA SER A 157 26.06 2.93 -12.31
C SER A 157 26.82 1.65 -12.65
N PHE A 158 26.28 0.51 -12.24
CA PHE A 158 26.82 -0.82 -12.53
C PHE A 158 25.66 -1.81 -12.74
N GLN A 159 25.95 -2.97 -13.34
CA GLN A 159 24.94 -4.00 -13.58
C GLN A 159 25.08 -5.13 -12.56
N VAL A 160 23.95 -5.57 -12.03
CA VAL A 160 23.85 -6.68 -11.10
C VAL A 160 23.11 -7.81 -11.79
N SER A 161 23.75 -8.96 -11.86
CA SER A 161 23.18 -10.20 -12.38
C SER A 161 22.88 -11.11 -11.21
N VAL A 162 21.64 -11.60 -11.14
CA VAL A 162 21.19 -12.47 -10.06
C VAL A 162 20.60 -13.74 -10.62
N SER A 163 21.08 -14.89 -10.16
CA SER A 163 20.43 -16.19 -10.37
C SER A 163 19.91 -16.72 -9.04
N ILE A 164 18.73 -17.33 -9.09
CA ILE A 164 18.04 -17.87 -7.91
C ILE A 164 17.68 -19.33 -8.18
N ASP A 165 18.12 -20.19 -7.28
CA ASP A 165 17.75 -21.60 -7.26
C ASP A 165 17.09 -21.93 -5.90
N GLY A 166 15.88 -22.48 -5.93
CA GLY A 166 15.18 -23.01 -4.76
C GLY A 166 15.65 -24.43 -4.47
N ILE A 167 15.76 -24.81 -3.20
CA ILE A 167 16.09 -26.19 -2.81
C ILE A 167 14.78 -26.95 -2.57
N ASN A 168 14.52 -27.97 -3.39
CA ASN A 168 13.36 -28.84 -3.26
C ASN A 168 13.50 -29.80 -2.06
N GLU A 169 12.42 -30.51 -1.72
CA GLU A 169 12.42 -31.56 -0.68
C GLU A 169 13.46 -32.65 -0.94
N GLN A 170 13.75 -32.95 -2.21
CA GLN A 170 14.80 -33.89 -2.62
C GLN A 170 16.21 -33.28 -2.54
N HIS A 171 16.37 -32.11 -1.92
CA HIS A 171 17.62 -31.37 -1.76
C HIS A 171 18.33 -31.02 -3.07
N LYS A 172 17.56 -30.95 -4.18
CA LYS A 172 18.07 -30.59 -5.50
C LYS A 172 17.78 -29.11 -5.79
N PRO A 173 18.74 -28.37 -6.36
CA PRO A 173 18.52 -26.99 -6.78
C PRO A 173 17.60 -26.97 -8.01
N GLN A 174 16.51 -26.21 -7.93
CA GLN A 174 15.58 -25.94 -9.03
C GLN A 174 15.56 -24.43 -9.30
N SER A 175 15.75 -24.03 -10.55
CA SER A 175 15.77 -22.61 -10.91
C SER A 175 14.38 -21.99 -10.83
N VAL A 176 14.26 -20.90 -10.07
CA VAL A 176 12.97 -20.20 -9.83
C VAL A 176 12.61 -19.25 -10.97
N LEU A 177 13.62 -18.70 -11.67
CA LEU A 177 13.44 -17.70 -12.73
C LEU A 177 13.31 -18.29 -14.14
N GLY A 178 13.19 -19.60 -14.27
CA GLY A 178 13.30 -20.32 -15.54
C GLY A 178 14.76 -20.65 -15.87
N SER A 179 14.95 -21.81 -16.51
CA SER A 179 16.26 -22.44 -16.69
C SER A 179 17.35 -21.49 -17.22
N GLY A 180 18.31 -21.15 -16.37
CA GLY A 180 19.58 -20.52 -16.77
C GLY A 180 19.55 -19.01 -17.07
N VAL A 181 18.42 -18.33 -16.89
CA VAL A 181 18.35 -16.88 -17.15
C VAL A 181 18.63 -16.10 -15.87
N ALA A 182 19.84 -15.58 -15.75
CA ALA A 182 20.16 -14.61 -14.70
C ALA A 182 19.49 -13.27 -15.02
N HIS A 183 18.80 -12.69 -14.04
CA HIS A 183 18.16 -11.39 -14.22
C HIS A 183 19.19 -10.28 -14.06
N ASN A 184 19.40 -9.51 -15.12
CA ASN A 184 20.31 -8.38 -15.13
C ASN A 184 19.55 -7.09 -14.82
N ARG A 185 20.03 -6.30 -13.86
CA ARG A 185 19.46 -5.00 -13.52
C ARG A 185 20.54 -3.98 -13.25
N THR A 186 20.41 -2.81 -13.84
CA THR A 186 21.29 -1.66 -13.54
C THR A 186 20.95 -1.11 -12.16
N ARG A 187 21.98 -0.84 -11.35
CA ARG A 187 21.89 -0.21 -10.03
C ARG A 187 22.86 0.96 -9.98
N HIS A 188 22.53 1.92 -9.12
CA HIS A 188 23.36 3.09 -8.83
C HIS A 188 23.96 2.91 -7.44
N LEU A 189 25.27 3.13 -7.34
CA LEU A 189 26.01 3.13 -6.09
C LEU A 189 26.42 4.56 -5.80
N VAL A 190 25.92 5.09 -4.69
CA VAL A 190 26.33 6.39 -4.17
C VAL A 190 27.14 6.13 -2.90
N CYS A 191 28.33 6.71 -2.80
CA CYS A 191 29.08 6.64 -1.55
C CYS A 191 29.62 8.01 -1.14
N VAL A 192 29.89 8.13 0.15
CA VAL A 192 30.45 9.31 0.81
C VAL A 192 31.57 8.83 1.72
N ARG A 193 32.80 9.31 1.50
CA ARG A 193 34.00 8.82 2.21
C ARG A 193 34.19 7.31 2.03
N ASN A 194 34.17 6.56 3.13
CA ASN A 194 34.35 5.12 3.18
C ASN A 194 33.04 4.34 3.07
N ASP A 195 31.87 4.99 3.26
CA ASP A 195 30.59 4.29 3.40
C ASP A 195 29.70 4.51 2.18
N CYS A 196 29.20 3.42 1.63
CA CYS A 196 28.28 3.44 0.50
C CYS A 196 26.83 3.24 0.94
N GLU A 197 25.91 3.86 0.20
CA GLU A 197 24.48 3.64 0.37
C GLU A 197 24.10 2.19 0.04
N GLU A 198 23.14 1.66 0.80
CA GLU A 198 22.62 0.32 0.59
C GLU A 198 21.81 0.25 -0.71
N PHE A 199 21.98 -0.81 -1.49
CA PHE A 199 21.14 -1.05 -2.66
C PHE A 199 20.49 -2.42 -2.62
N THR A 200 19.24 -2.49 -3.10
CA THR A 200 18.52 -3.76 -3.23
C THR A 200 19.09 -4.56 -4.40
N VAL A 201 19.66 -5.72 -4.12
CA VAL A 201 20.08 -6.69 -5.13
C VAL A 201 18.82 -7.29 -5.77
N MET A 202 17.91 -7.77 -4.94
CA MET A 202 16.75 -8.55 -5.36
C MET A 202 15.61 -8.49 -4.34
N HIS A 203 14.39 -8.69 -4.82
CA HIS A 203 13.17 -8.84 -4.03
C HIS A 203 12.37 -10.03 -4.55
N LEU A 204 12.01 -10.95 -3.65
CA LEU A 204 11.05 -12.03 -3.91
C LEU A 204 9.77 -11.71 -3.15
N GLY A 205 8.65 -11.60 -3.87
CA GLY A 205 7.34 -11.34 -3.27
C GLY A 205 6.69 -12.56 -2.63
N PHE A 206 7.08 -13.77 -3.05
CA PHE A 206 6.56 -15.04 -2.56
C PHE A 206 7.71 -16.03 -2.34
N LEU A 207 7.58 -16.88 -1.32
CA LEU A 207 8.59 -17.83 -0.91
C LEU A 207 7.99 -19.24 -0.87
N ASP A 208 8.30 -20.04 -1.89
CA ASP A 208 7.81 -21.42 -2.05
C ASP A 208 8.78 -22.47 -1.48
N TYR A 209 10.07 -22.15 -1.40
CA TYR A 209 11.12 -23.04 -0.91
C TYR A 209 11.61 -22.66 0.50
N ALA A 210 12.07 -23.67 1.24
CA ALA A 210 12.63 -23.49 2.59
C ALA A 210 14.02 -22.83 2.57
N HIS A 211 14.77 -23.05 1.49
CA HIS A 211 16.08 -22.45 1.27
C HIS A 211 16.26 -22.06 -0.19
N TYR A 212 16.91 -20.92 -0.39
CA TYR A 212 17.30 -20.40 -1.68
C TYR A 212 18.81 -20.31 -1.77
N ILE A 213 19.36 -20.65 -2.92
CA ILE A 213 20.74 -20.38 -3.31
C ILE A 213 20.69 -19.20 -4.27
N ILE A 214 21.32 -18.10 -3.86
CA ILE A 214 21.33 -16.87 -4.64
C ILE A 214 22.77 -16.60 -5.05
N THR A 215 22.99 -16.52 -6.36
CA THR A 215 24.30 -16.18 -6.90
C THR A 215 24.26 -14.78 -7.51
N VAL A 216 25.06 -13.89 -6.92
CA VAL A 216 25.16 -12.49 -7.35
C VAL A 216 26.47 -12.29 -8.10
N ARG A 217 26.40 -11.63 -9.26
CA ARG A 217 27.56 -11.19 -10.04
C ARG A 217 27.45 -9.70 -10.33
N PHE A 218 28.57 -9.01 -10.17
CA PHE A 218 28.67 -7.58 -10.47
C PHE A 218 29.41 -7.37 -11.78
N TYR A 219 28.84 -6.53 -12.64
CA TYR A 219 29.41 -6.15 -13.93
C TYR A 219 29.62 -4.63 -13.96
N GLY A 220 30.83 -4.21 -14.34
CA GLY A 220 31.24 -2.79 -14.37
C GLY A 220 31.79 -2.23 -13.06
N LEU A 221 31.68 -2.97 -11.96
CA LEU A 221 32.19 -2.57 -10.63
C LEU A 221 33.72 -2.79 -10.48
N GLU A 222 34.36 -3.53 -11.39
CA GLU A 222 35.81 -3.74 -11.41
C GLU A 222 36.60 -2.43 -11.56
N SER A 223 36.21 -1.57 -12.49
CA SER A 223 36.82 -0.23 -12.67
C SER A 223 36.73 0.63 -11.41
N PHE A 224 35.65 0.45 -10.64
CA PHE A 224 35.43 1.16 -9.39
C PHE A 224 36.30 0.59 -8.27
N HIS A 225 36.41 -0.75 -8.19
CA HIS A 225 37.28 -1.43 -7.23
C HIS A 225 38.75 -1.06 -7.43
N GLN A 226 39.22 -0.92 -8.67
CA GLN A 226 40.59 -0.48 -8.97
C GLN A 226 40.87 0.96 -8.52
N LYS A 227 39.86 1.85 -8.56
CA LYS A 227 40.02 3.27 -8.20
C LYS A 227 39.90 3.51 -6.69
N TYR A 228 38.93 2.88 -6.03
CA TYR A 228 38.54 3.20 -4.64
C TYR A 228 38.76 2.06 -3.64
N ASN A 229 39.27 0.90 -4.09
CA ASN A 229 39.52 -0.29 -3.29
C ASN A 229 38.37 -0.68 -2.32
N ILE A 230 37.52 -1.60 -2.76
CA ILE A 230 36.42 -2.10 -1.91
C ILE A 230 37.01 -2.98 -0.80
N ARG A 231 36.82 -2.59 0.46
CA ARG A 231 37.30 -3.29 1.65
C ARG A 231 36.41 -4.48 2.01
N SER A 232 35.10 -4.26 2.02
CA SER A 232 34.13 -5.30 2.37
C SER A 232 32.78 -5.07 1.70
N ILE A 233 32.08 -6.18 1.45
CA ILE A 233 30.71 -6.20 0.97
C ILE A 233 29.90 -7.02 1.95
N THR A 234 28.82 -6.45 2.46
CA THR A 234 27.91 -7.12 3.40
C THR A 234 26.55 -7.25 2.76
N PHE A 235 26.01 -8.47 2.78
CA PHE A 235 24.70 -8.82 2.28
C PHE A 235 23.74 -8.98 3.46
N TYR A 236 22.61 -8.29 3.40
CA TYR A 236 21.53 -8.37 4.37
C TYR A 236 20.34 -9.06 3.73
N PHE A 237 19.96 -10.20 4.30
CA PHE A 237 18.67 -10.82 4.05
C PHE A 237 17.67 -10.22 5.01
N LYS A 238 16.67 -9.52 4.48
CA LYS A 238 15.52 -9.04 5.24
C LYS A 238 14.31 -9.89 4.86
N THR A 239 13.56 -10.35 5.85
CA THR A 239 12.28 -11.06 5.66
C THR A 239 11.30 -10.58 6.74
N TYR A 240 10.00 -10.86 6.59
CA TYR A 240 9.09 -10.67 7.72
C TYR A 240 9.38 -11.70 8.80
N SER A 241 9.30 -11.26 10.06
CA SER A 241 9.43 -12.16 11.19
C SER A 241 8.23 -13.12 11.25
N PRO A 242 8.44 -14.43 11.38
CA PRO A 242 7.34 -15.39 11.49
C PRO A 242 6.48 -15.12 12.73
N ASP A 243 7.09 -14.71 13.84
CA ASP A 243 6.38 -14.40 15.10
C ASP A 243 5.42 -13.22 14.91
N PHE A 244 5.86 -12.19 14.19
CA PHE A 244 5.03 -11.03 13.86
C PHE A 244 3.88 -11.43 12.93
N THR A 245 4.17 -12.17 11.85
CA THR A 245 3.15 -12.64 10.92
C THR A 245 2.11 -13.52 11.61
N GLN A 246 2.53 -14.39 12.54
CA GLN A 246 1.60 -15.25 13.28
C GLN A 246 0.63 -14.41 14.11
N ILE A 247 1.14 -13.44 14.87
CA ILE A 247 0.32 -12.53 15.67
C ILE A 247 -0.62 -11.71 14.77
N GLU A 248 -0.12 -11.18 13.66
CA GLU A 248 -0.91 -10.45 12.68
C GLU A 248 -2.09 -11.28 12.13
N ILE A 249 -1.84 -12.55 11.78
CA ILE A 249 -2.88 -13.48 11.30
C ILE A 249 -3.94 -13.71 12.38
N TRP A 250 -3.53 -13.93 13.63
CA TRP A 250 -4.47 -14.10 14.75
C TRP A 250 -5.35 -12.87 14.97
N PHE A 251 -4.76 -11.68 14.97
CA PHE A 251 -5.53 -10.43 15.12
C PHE A 251 -6.52 -10.22 13.99
N ARG A 252 -6.10 -10.43 12.73
CA ARG A 252 -6.99 -10.35 11.57
C ARG A 252 -8.11 -11.38 11.65
N CYS A 253 -7.83 -12.60 12.11
CA CYS A 253 -8.84 -13.66 12.27
C CYS A 253 -9.88 -13.28 13.33
N ILE A 254 -9.46 -12.82 14.50
CA ILE A 254 -10.36 -12.36 15.58
C ILE A 254 -11.24 -11.21 15.08
N PHE A 255 -10.64 -10.23 14.40
CA PHE A 255 -11.37 -9.08 13.88
C PHE A 255 -12.34 -9.46 12.76
N LEU A 256 -11.97 -10.42 11.89
CA LEU A 256 -12.85 -10.97 10.86
C LEU A 256 -14.07 -11.66 11.49
N LEU A 257 -13.88 -12.50 12.51
CA LEU A 257 -14.99 -13.14 13.21
C LEU A 257 -15.90 -12.12 13.90
N PHE A 258 -15.31 -11.12 14.55
CA PHE A 258 -16.07 -10.06 15.20
C PHE A 258 -16.88 -9.22 14.20
N THR A 259 -16.26 -8.79 13.10
CA THR A 259 -16.95 -8.03 12.04
C THR A 259 -18.05 -8.85 11.40
N PHE A 260 -17.84 -10.16 11.17
CA PHE A 260 -18.88 -11.05 10.68
C PHE A 260 -20.07 -11.17 11.64
N ILE A 261 -19.83 -11.29 12.96
CA ILE A 261 -20.90 -11.29 13.98
C ILE A 261 -21.67 -9.96 13.96
N VAL A 262 -20.95 -8.84 13.90
CA VAL A 262 -21.57 -7.49 13.84
C VAL A 262 -22.39 -7.32 12.56
N ILE A 263 -21.92 -7.79 11.41
CA ILE A 263 -22.67 -7.79 10.15
C ILE A 263 -23.95 -8.61 10.28
N CYS A 264 -23.86 -9.84 10.78
CA CYS A 264 -25.02 -10.71 10.99
C CYS A 264 -26.03 -10.09 11.96
N TRP A 265 -25.55 -9.51 13.07
CA TRP A 265 -26.38 -8.81 14.04
C TRP A 265 -27.07 -7.59 13.43
N TYR A 266 -26.32 -6.79 12.67
CA TYR A 266 -26.81 -5.59 11.99
C TYR A 266 -27.89 -5.95 10.96
N ALA A 267 -27.61 -6.94 10.09
CA ALA A 267 -28.55 -7.44 9.10
C ALA A 267 -29.81 -8.04 9.75
N HIS A 268 -29.66 -8.80 10.84
CA HIS A 268 -30.80 -9.36 11.58
C HIS A 268 -31.68 -8.25 12.19
N THR A 269 -31.06 -7.22 12.76
CA THR A 269 -31.78 -6.09 13.35
C THR A 269 -32.55 -5.29 12.28
N LEU A 270 -31.94 -5.07 11.11
CA LEU A 270 -32.54 -4.31 10.02
C LEU A 270 -33.49 -5.11 9.12
N ARG A 271 -33.52 -6.44 9.23
CA ARG A 271 -34.44 -7.29 8.44
C ARG A 271 -35.92 -6.90 8.58
N LYS A 272 -36.29 -6.32 9.72
CA LYS A 272 -37.66 -5.86 9.99
C LYS A 272 -38.06 -4.62 9.18
N TYR A 273 -37.10 -3.90 8.60
CA TYR A 273 -37.32 -2.62 7.93
C TYR A 273 -36.90 -2.69 6.46
N PRO A 274 -37.76 -2.28 5.52
CA PRO A 274 -37.42 -2.27 4.10
C PRO A 274 -36.34 -1.21 3.80
N ILE A 275 -35.49 -1.49 2.81
CA ILE A 275 -34.29 -0.69 2.47
C ILE A 275 -34.62 0.78 2.13
N TYR A 276 -35.82 1.05 1.61
CA TYR A 276 -36.22 2.42 1.27
C TYR A 276 -36.41 3.31 2.51
N ASP A 277 -36.73 2.72 3.67
CA ASP A 277 -36.89 3.41 4.97
C ASP A 277 -35.56 3.53 5.75
N TRP A 278 -34.44 3.07 5.19
CA TRP A 278 -33.13 3.16 5.85
C TRP A 278 -32.57 4.58 5.78
N SER A 279 -31.91 5.00 6.86
CA SER A 279 -31.13 6.24 6.87
C SER A 279 -29.93 6.14 5.93
N ILE A 280 -29.41 7.29 5.48
CA ILE A 280 -28.22 7.34 4.63
C ILE A 280 -27.02 6.67 5.32
N GLU A 281 -26.87 6.89 6.63
CA GLU A 281 -25.82 6.29 7.46
C GLU A 281 -25.93 4.76 7.50
N GLN A 282 -27.15 4.22 7.62
CA GLN A 282 -27.39 2.78 7.63
C GLN A 282 -27.05 2.11 6.29
N ARG A 283 -27.31 2.80 5.18
CA ARG A 283 -26.93 2.33 3.84
C ARG A 283 -25.42 2.26 3.69
N TRP A 284 -24.70 3.30 4.12
CA TRP A 284 -23.24 3.29 4.09
C TRP A 284 -22.65 2.22 5.00
N LEU A 285 -23.17 2.04 6.22
CA LEU A 285 -22.74 0.95 7.11
C LEU A 285 -22.97 -0.43 6.50
N SER A 286 -24.07 -0.63 5.77
CA SER A 286 -24.34 -1.87 5.05
C SER A 286 -23.35 -2.17 3.92
N VAL A 287 -22.65 -1.17 3.40
CA VAL A 287 -21.61 -1.32 2.36
C VAL A 287 -20.21 -1.40 2.99
N LEU A 288 -19.94 -0.54 3.98
CA LEU A 288 -18.63 -0.45 4.64
C LEU A 288 -18.29 -1.70 5.45
N LEU A 289 -19.25 -2.32 6.14
CA LEU A 289 -18.99 -3.51 6.94
C LEU A 289 -18.56 -4.72 6.08
N PRO A 290 -19.24 -5.08 4.98
CA PRO A 290 -18.73 -6.10 4.05
C PRO A 290 -17.40 -5.74 3.40
N LEU A 291 -17.16 -4.45 3.09
CA LEU A 291 -15.89 -4.01 2.51
C LEU A 291 -14.72 -4.20 3.49
N LEU A 292 -14.95 -3.95 4.78
CA LEU A 292 -13.98 -4.20 5.85
C LEU A 292 -13.64 -5.70 5.94
N LEU A 293 -14.65 -6.57 5.85
CA LEU A 293 -14.45 -8.02 5.79
C LEU A 293 -13.61 -8.43 4.58
N LEU A 294 -13.85 -7.84 3.40
CA LEU A 294 -13.06 -8.09 2.19
C LEU A 294 -11.59 -7.64 2.30
N TYR A 295 -11.34 -6.54 3.03
CA TYR A 295 -9.99 -6.05 3.27
C TYR A 295 -9.19 -7.02 4.17
N ASP A 296 -9.85 -7.56 5.20
CA ASP A 296 -9.24 -8.49 6.16
C ASP A 296 -9.21 -9.94 5.67
N SER A 297 -10.07 -10.31 4.70
CA SER A 297 -10.15 -11.66 4.13
C SER A 297 -8.95 -12.06 3.27
N ARG A 298 -7.83 -11.31 3.31
CA ARG A 298 -6.54 -11.77 2.77
C ARG A 298 -6.06 -13.10 3.36
N CYS A 299 -6.71 -13.63 4.41
CA CYS A 299 -6.60 -15.02 4.83
C CYS A 299 -6.94 -16.04 3.73
N PHE A 300 -7.86 -15.76 2.79
CA PHE A 300 -8.29 -16.75 1.78
C PHE A 300 -7.31 -16.85 0.60
N THR A 301 -6.64 -15.76 0.22
CA THR A 301 -5.67 -15.71 -0.88
C THR A 301 -4.33 -16.42 -0.59
N ARG A 302 -4.12 -16.97 0.61
CA ARG A 302 -2.88 -17.66 0.99
C ARG A 302 -3.09 -19.14 1.37
N ILE A 303 -4.31 -19.66 1.18
CA ILE A 303 -4.70 -21.06 1.46
C ILE A 303 -4.81 -21.90 0.16
N SER A 304 -4.53 -21.31 -1.02
CA SER A 304 -4.40 -22.06 -2.27
C SER A 304 -2.95 -22.25 -2.67
#